data_AF-A0A6P0R200-F1
#
_entry.id   AF-A0A6P0R200-F1
#
_cell.length_a   1.000
_cell.length_b   1.000
_cell.length_c   1.000
_cell.angle_alpha   90.00
_cell.angle_beta   90.00
_cell.angle_gamma   90.00
#
_symmetry.space_group_name_H-M   'P 1'
#
loop_
_entity.id
_entity.type
_entity.pdbx_description
1 polymer ?
#
loop_
_entity_poly.entity_id
_entity_poly.type
_entity_poly.pdbx_seq_one_letter_code
_entity_poly.pdbx_strand_id
1 'polypeptide(L)' 'MMIIVLKFYNIDGKRYKFDSQEEARWFLLEDDYCSFENLDAEDEEELGIPLSSIQIPFGKSDDEIIKKMYVKRNF' A
#
# COMPACT_ATOMS: atom_id res chain seq x y z
N MET A 1 -13.99 -15.79 17.98
CA MET A 1 -13.85 -15.60 16.52
C MET A 1 -13.19 -14.24 16.31
N MET A 2 -11.90 -14.23 16.01
CA MET A 2 -11.14 -12.98 15.83
C MET A 2 -11.29 -12.57 14.37
N ILE A 3 -12.16 -11.61 14.09
CA ILE A 3 -12.36 -11.07 12.73
C ILE A 3 -11.15 -10.20 12.44
N ILE A 4 -10.22 -10.72 11.63
CA ILE A 4 -9.08 -9.94 11.14
C ILE A 4 -9.63 -9.04 10.04
N VAL A 5 -10.09 -7.84 10.40
CA VAL A 5 -10.48 -6.83 9.42
C VAL A 5 -9.20 -6.27 8.81
N LEU A 6 -8.86 -6.72 7.60
CA LEU A 6 -7.78 -6.12 6.83
C LEU A 6 -8.28 -4.84 6.19
N LYS A 7 -7.68 -3.72 6.58
CA LYS A 7 -7.96 -2.40 6.02
C LYS A 7 -6.85 -2.05 5.04
N PHE A 8 -7.22 -1.81 3.79
CA PHE A 8 -6.30 -1.31 2.77
C PHE A 8 -6.61 0.16 2.45
N TYR A 9 -5.56 0.94 2.21
CA TYR A 9 -5.63 2.34 1.81
C TYR A 9 -4.96 2.48 0.45
N ASN A 10 -5.72 2.88 -0.58
CA ASN A 10 -5.15 3.21 -1.88
C ASN A 10 -4.54 4.64 -1.85
N ILE A 11 -3.71 5.00 -2.82
CA ILE A 11 -3.07 6.30 -3.00
C ILE A 11 -4.06 7.47 -2.93
N ASP A 12 -5.31 7.29 -3.35
CA ASP A 12 -6.38 8.29 -3.27
C ASP A 12 -7.04 8.40 -1.88
N GLY A 13 -6.54 7.68 -0.87
CA GLY A 13 -7.12 7.63 0.49
C GLY A 13 -8.40 6.81 0.61
N LYS A 14 -8.80 6.08 -0.43
CA LYS A 14 -9.95 5.16 -0.39
C LYS A 14 -9.64 3.97 0.50
N ARG A 15 -10.63 3.58 1.32
CA ARG A 15 -10.55 2.47 2.27
C ARG A 15 -11.28 1.26 1.72
N TYR A 16 -10.61 0.12 1.67
CA TYR A 16 -11.22 -1.16 1.37
C TYR A 16 -11.25 -2.00 2.65
N LYS A 17 -12.38 -2.66 2.88
CA LYS A 17 -12.56 -3.63 3.95
C LYS A 17 -12.84 -4.98 3.30
N PHE A 18 -12.14 -6.00 3.76
CA PHE A 18 -12.32 -7.37 3.31
C PHE A 18 -12.74 -8.23 4.50
N ASP A 19 -13.57 -9.23 4.22
CA ASP A 19 -14.09 -10.15 5.24
C ASP A 19 -13.08 -11.28 5.52
N SER A 20 -12.12 -11.50 4.61
CA SER A 20 -11.05 -12.47 4.76
C SER A 20 -9.71 -11.99 4.20
N GLN A 21 -8.62 -12.60 4.66
CA GLN A 21 -7.29 -12.37 4.11
C GLN A 21 -7.15 -12.85 2.67
N GLU A 22 -7.89 -13.90 2.30
CA GLU A 22 -7.86 -14.45 0.96
C GLU A 22 -8.45 -13.45 -0.04
N GLU A 23 -9.60 -12.87 0.28
CA GLU A 23 -10.26 -11.83 -0.54
C GLU A 23 -9.36 -10.62 -0.75
N ALA A 24 -8.70 -10.15 0.32
CA ALA A 24 -7.74 -9.06 0.22
C ALA A 24 -6.55 -9.38 -0.69
N ARG A 25 -6.05 -10.64 -0.67
CA ARG A 25 -4.96 -11.07 -1.55
C ARG A 25 -5.39 -11.11 -3.01
N TRP A 26 -6.57 -11.65 -3.30
CA TRP A 26 -7.10 -11.67 -4.66
C TRP A 26 -7.27 -10.27 -5.23
N PHE A 27 -7.82 -9.34 -4.44
CA PHE A 27 -7.96 -7.94 -4.84
C PHE A 27 -6.62 -7.28 -5.19
N LEU A 28 -5.56 -7.56 -4.41
CA LEU A 28 -4.23 -7.02 -4.67
C LEU A 28 -3.59 -7.64 -5.91
N LEU A 29 -3.77 -8.95 -6.13
CA LEU A 29 -3.23 -9.64 -7.30
C LEU A 29 -3.88 -9.18 -8.61
N GLU A 30 -5.16 -8.78 -8.60
CA GLU A 30 -5.81 -8.18 -9.77
C GLU A 30 -5.21 -6.82 -10.16
N ASP A 31 -4.58 -6.12 -9.22
CA ASP A 31 -3.94 -4.81 -9.43
C ASP A 31 -2.42 -4.95 -9.67
N ASP A 32 -1.95 -6.15 -9.99
CA ASP A 32 -0.53 -6.52 -10.15
C ASP A 32 0.34 -6.05 -8.96
N TYR A 33 -0.23 -6.04 -7.75
CA TYR A 33 0.47 -5.58 -6.56
C TYR A 33 1.70 -6.45 -6.25
N CYS A 34 2.85 -5.80 -6.11
CA CYS A 34 4.06 -6.39 -5.56
C CYS A 34 4.41 -5.75 -4.19
N SER A 35 4.85 -6.58 -3.24
CA SER A 35 5.32 -6.10 -1.93
C SER A 35 6.64 -5.36 -2.10
N PHE A 36 6.83 -4.25 -1.38
CA PHE A 36 8.09 -3.51 -1.38
C PHE A 36 9.31 -4.39 -1.02
N GLU A 37 9.13 -5.36 -0.12
CA GLU A 37 10.20 -6.30 0.30
C GLU A 37 10.60 -7.29 -0.80
N ASN A 38 9.77 -7.44 -1.84
CA ASN A 38 10.02 -8.32 -2.97
C ASN A 38 10.59 -7.56 -4.18
N LEU A 39 10.75 -6.24 -4.09
CA LEU A 39 11.37 -5.47 -5.16
C LEU A 39 12.89 -5.64 -5.13
N ASP A 40 13.51 -5.69 -6.30
CA ASP A 40 14.95 -5.85 -6.46
C ASP A 40 15.57 -4.79 -7.39
N ALA A 41 16.84 -5.03 -7.77
CA ALA A 41 17.59 -4.09 -8.60
C ALA A 41 17.05 -3.99 -10.04
N GLU A 42 16.40 -5.04 -10.56
CA GLU A 42 15.76 -5.00 -11.88
C GLU A 42 14.56 -4.06 -11.83
N ASP A 43 13.76 -4.13 -10.76
CA ASP A 43 12.65 -3.20 -10.53
C ASP A 43 13.12 -1.74 -10.40
N GLU A 44 14.26 -1.49 -9.75
CA GLU A 44 14.87 -0.14 -9.66
C GLU A 44 15.17 0.44 -11.03
N GLU A 45 15.71 -0.39 -11.93
CA GLU A 45 16.04 0.00 -13.31
C GLU A 45 14.78 0.26 -14.14
N GLU A 46 13.77 -0.61 -14.04
CA GLU A 46 12.50 -0.45 -14.77
C GLU A 46 11.70 0.78 -14.32
N LEU A 47 11.60 1.00 -13.00
CA LEU A 47 10.85 2.11 -12.43
C LEU A 47 11.63 3.44 -12.47
N GLY A 48 12.96 3.37 -12.63
CA GLY A 48 13.85 4.54 -12.58
C GLY A 48 13.90 5.19 -11.20
N ILE A 49 13.59 4.45 -10.13
CA ILE A 49 13.53 4.92 -8.75
C ILE A 49 14.41 3.99 -7.90
N PRO A 50 15.48 4.51 -7.26
CA PRO A 50 16.23 3.71 -6.30
C PRO A 50 15.34 3.35 -5.10
N LEU A 51 15.20 2.06 -4.74
CA LEU A 51 14.47 1.59 -3.57
C LEU A 51 15.01 2.24 -2.29
N SER A 52 16.33 2.46 -2.24
CA SER A 52 17.00 3.19 -1.15
C SER A 52 16.51 4.64 -0.96
N SER A 53 15.89 5.24 -1.98
CA SER A 53 15.32 6.59 -1.92
C SER A 53 13.87 6.62 -1.42
N ILE A 54 13.20 5.47 -1.40
CA ILE A 54 11.80 5.35 -1.02
C ILE A 54 11.67 5.41 0.50
N GLN A 55 10.87 6.34 1.00
CA GLN A 55 10.56 6.46 2.42
C GLN A 55 9.16 5.90 2.70
N ILE A 56 9.10 4.72 3.33
CA ILE A 56 7.83 4.10 3.72
C ILE A 56 7.20 4.93 4.85
N PRO A 57 5.94 5.40 4.70
CA PRO A 57 5.28 6.16 5.73
C PRO A 57 5.01 5.30 6.97
N PHE A 58 5.54 5.71 8.12
CA PHE A 58 5.30 5.08 9.41
C PHE A 58 4.38 5.93 10.30
N GLY A 59 3.50 5.30 11.07
CA GLY A 59 2.62 5.96 12.05
C GLY A 59 2.13 4.98 13.12
N LYS A 60 1.75 5.50 14.28
CA LYS A 60 1.23 4.70 15.41
C LYS A 60 -0.28 4.48 15.33
N SER A 61 -0.96 5.13 14.39
CA SER A 61 -2.39 4.99 14.12
C SER A 61 -2.69 5.15 12.63
N ASP A 62 -3.81 4.59 12.19
CA ASP A 62 -4.34 4.75 10.84
C ASP A 62 -4.37 6.25 10.43
N ASP A 63 -4.82 7.13 11.33
CA ASP A 63 -4.92 8.57 11.06
C ASP A 63 -3.55 9.25 10.85
N GLU A 64 -2.50 8.77 11.51
CA GLU A 64 -1.13 9.28 11.31
C GLU A 64 -0.56 8.84 9.96
N ILE A 65 -0.85 7.61 9.53
CA ILE A 65 -0.36 7.06 8.26
C ILE A 65 -1.07 7.76 7.09
N ILE A 66 -2.40 7.93 7.16
CA ILE A 66 -3.21 8.56 6.10
C ILE A 66 -2.73 9.99 5.79
N LYS A 67 -2.36 10.77 6.82
CA LYS A 67 -1.83 12.13 6.64
C LYS A 67 -0.52 12.19 5.85
N LYS A 68 0.19 11.07 5.72
CA LYS A 68 1.47 10.95 4.99
C LYS A 68 1.30 10.34 3.59
N MET A 69 0.10 9.87 3.23
CA MET A 69 -0.18 9.36 1.89
C MET A 69 -0.34 10.50 0.88
N TYR A 70 -0.18 10.22 -0.41
CA TYR A 70 -0.33 11.19 -1.50
C TYR A 70 -1.74 11.79 -1.52
N VAL A 71 -1.91 12.96 -0.91
CA VAL A 71 -3.14 13.74 -1.10
C VAL A 71 -3.01 14.43 -2.44
N LYS A 72 -3.79 14.00 -3.45
CA LYS A 72 -3.95 14.74 -4.70
C LYS A 72 -4.37 16.17 -4.33
N ARG A 73 -3.46 17.15 -4.45
CA ARG A 73 -3.83 18.57 -4.33
C ARG A 73 -4.72 18.86 -5.52
N ASN A 74 -6.03 18.95 -5.29
CA ASN A 74 -6.93 19.56 -6.26
C ASN A 74 -6.46 21.02 -6.45
N PHE A 75 -5.89 21.31 -7.61
CA PHE A 75 -5.76 22.65 -8.14
C PHE A 75 -6.97 22.92 -9.05
#